data_AF-A0A451BRQ6-F1
#
_entry.id   AF-A0A451BRQ6-F1
#
_cell.length_a   1.000
_cell.length_b   1.000
_cell.length_c   1.000
_cell.angle_alpha   90.00
_cell.angle_beta   90.00
_cell.angle_gamma   90.00
#
_symmetry.space_group_name_H-M   'P 1'
#
loop_
_entity.id
_entity.type
_entity.pdbx_description
1 polymer ?
#
loop_
_entity_poly.entity_id
_entity_poly.type
_entity_poly.pdbx_seq_one_letter_code
_entity_poly.pdbx_strand_id
1 'polypeptide(L)'
;MDPAGFRASPLPKYIFSLVETTDFLAVSAISCWELVLLSRRGRVKLPISVDGWIERGLRPVNIQCLPLNERILVLAASLPAHHRDPADRMIIATAIEHDAALLSLDATFSDYAASSGLKLIVE
;
A
#
# COMPACT_ATOMS: atom_id res chain seq x y z
N MET A 1 -18.08 22.19 1.85
CA MET A 1 -18.45 20.79 1.54
C MET A 1 -17.50 20.31 0.45
N ASP A 2 -16.80 19.19 0.64
CA ASP A 2 -15.95 18.61 -0.40
C ASP A 2 -16.85 17.86 -1.41
N PRO A 3 -16.86 18.24 -2.70
CA PRO A 3 -17.68 17.59 -3.71
C PRO A 3 -17.21 16.18 -4.12
N ALA A 4 -16.14 15.62 -3.55
CA ALA A 4 -15.63 14.27 -3.90
C ALA A 4 -16.04 13.14 -2.94
N GLY A 5 -16.67 13.42 -1.80
CA GLY A 5 -17.21 12.36 -0.92
C GLY A 5 -16.19 11.40 -0.29
N PHE A 6 -14.89 11.53 -0.57
CA PHE A 6 -13.84 10.75 0.09
C PHE A 6 -13.58 11.33 1.49
N ARG A 7 -14.24 10.76 2.48
CA ARG A 7 -13.93 10.99 3.89
C ARG A 7 -13.00 9.86 4.32
N ALA A 8 -11.68 10.08 4.24
CA ALA A 8 -10.77 9.18 4.92
C ALA A 8 -11.15 9.19 6.40
N SER A 9 -11.63 8.07 6.92
CA SER A 9 -11.68 7.87 8.36
C SER A 9 -10.26 8.02 8.88
N PRO A 10 -10.04 8.74 10.00
CA PRO A 10 -8.72 8.81 10.60
C PRO A 10 -8.23 7.37 10.86
N LEU A 11 -6.98 7.09 10.48
CA LEU A 11 -6.38 5.79 10.77
C LEU A 11 -6.50 5.51 12.29
N PRO A 12 -6.73 4.25 12.69
CA PRO A 12 -6.73 3.90 14.11
C PRO A 12 -5.45 4.39 14.81
N LYS A 13 -5.56 4.91 16.04
CA LYS A 13 -4.43 5.54 16.75
C LYS A 13 -3.19 4.65 16.84
N TYR A 14 -3.39 3.34 17.00
CA TYR A 14 -2.29 2.39 17.11
C TYR A 14 -1.47 2.29 15.80
N ILE A 15 -2.07 2.57 14.64
CA ILE A 15 -1.38 2.64 13.35
C ILE A 15 -0.38 3.77 13.35
N PHE A 16 -0.78 4.95 13.83
CA PHE A 16 0.13 6.09 13.95
C PHE A 16 1.31 5.73 14.87
N SER A 17 1.04 5.14 16.03
CA SER A 17 2.10 4.69 16.93
C SER A 17 3.03 3.68 16.28
N LEU A 18 2.51 2.72 15.51
CA LEU A 18 3.34 1.75 14.80
C LEU A 18 4.22 2.42 13.75
N VAL A 19 3.66 3.31 12.93
CA VAL A 19 4.39 4.07 11.91
C VAL A 19 5.44 4.98 12.53
N GLU A 20 5.16 5.59 13.68
CA GLU A 20 6.10 6.48 14.39
C GLU A 20 7.23 5.74 15.10
N THR A 21 7.00 4.50 15.55
CA THR A 21 7.96 3.71 16.34
C THR A 21 8.77 2.73 15.51
N THR A 22 8.40 2.49 14.26
CA THR A 22 9.15 1.57 13.40
C THR A 22 10.37 2.25 12.79
N ASP A 23 11.50 1.55 12.80
CA ASP A 23 12.76 2.09 12.31
C ASP A 23 12.75 2.32 10.78
N PHE A 24 12.04 1.46 10.04
CA PHE A 24 11.98 1.50 8.58
C PHE A 24 10.57 1.25 8.07
N LEU A 25 10.13 2.13 7.18
CA LEU A 25 8.86 2.05 6.47
C LEU A 25 9.12 1.84 4.99
N ALA A 26 8.20 1.15 4.36
CA ALA A 26 8.23 0.91 2.93
C ALA A 26 6.89 1.23 2.29
N VAL A 27 6.94 1.73 1.05
CA VAL A 27 5.79 1.89 0.17
C VAL A 27 6.09 1.13 -1.10
N SER A 28 5.20 0.23 -1.55
CA SER A 28 5.37 -0.41 -2.86
C SER A 28 5.16 0.62 -3.96
N ALA A 29 6.01 0.60 -5.00
CA ALA A 29 5.87 1.50 -6.15
C ALA A 29 4.50 1.37 -6.84
N ILE A 30 3.84 0.21 -6.76
CA ILE A 30 2.50 0.01 -7.33
C ILE A 30 1.43 0.84 -6.60
N SER A 31 1.59 1.08 -5.29
CA SER A 31 0.69 1.94 -4.51
C SER A 31 0.81 3.41 -4.95
N CYS A 32 2.01 3.86 -5.33
CA CYS A 32 2.18 5.19 -5.93
C CYS A 32 1.45 5.31 -7.28
N TRP A 33 1.54 4.27 -8.13
CA TRP A 33 0.81 4.22 -9.39
C TRP A 33 -0.72 4.24 -9.18
N GLU A 34 -1.22 3.47 -8.22
CA GLU A 34 -2.63 3.45 -7.86
C GLU A 34 -3.12 4.83 -7.38
N LEU A 35 -2.36 5.50 -6.51
CA LEU A 35 -2.67 6.86 -6.05
C LEU A 35 -2.77 7.86 -7.22
N VAL A 36 -1.87 7.77 -8.21
CA VAL A 36 -1.94 8.60 -9.43
C VAL A 36 -3.21 8.31 -10.22
N LEU A 37 -3.61 7.04 -10.38
CA LEU A 37 -4.85 6.68 -11.06
C LEU A 37 -6.09 7.17 -10.31
N LEU A 38 -6.13 7.01 -8.99
CA LEU A 38 -7.22 7.49 -8.14
C LEU A 38 -7.36 9.01 -8.22
N SER A 39 -6.24 9.73 -8.21
CA SER A 39 -6.21 11.19 -8.40
C SER A 39 -6.73 11.60 -9.77
N ARG A 40 -6.27 10.95 -10.86
CA ARG A 40 -6.74 11.22 -12.23
C ARG A 40 -8.24 10.94 -12.42
N ARG A 41 -8.77 9.93 -11.73
CA ARG A 41 -10.21 9.58 -11.75
C ARG A 41 -11.05 10.48 -10.84
N GLY A 42 -10.44 11.44 -10.13
CA GLY A 42 -11.13 12.31 -9.17
C GLY A 42 -11.63 11.60 -7.90
N ARG A 43 -11.15 10.38 -7.63
CA ARG A 43 -11.50 9.59 -6.45
C ARG A 43 -10.75 10.05 -5.20
N VAL A 44 -9.56 10.61 -5.39
CA VAL A 44 -8.76 11.22 -4.33
C VAL A 44 -8.43 12.65 -4.73
N LYS A 45 -8.68 13.60 -3.82
CA LYS A 45 -8.24 14.98 -3.95
C LYS A 45 -7.11 15.25 -2.98
N LEU A 46 -5.99 15.73 -3.50
CA LEU A 46 -4.81 16.07 -2.74
C LEU A 46 -4.67 17.60 -2.68
N PRO A 47 -4.11 18.16 -1.60
CA PRO A 47 -3.93 19.61 -1.46
C PRO A 47 -2.86 20.18 -2.39
N ILE A 48 -2.05 19.31 -3.00
CA ILE A 48 -1.00 19.61 -3.97
C ILE A 48 -1.07 18.58 -5.11
N SER A 49 -0.22 18.72 -6.13
CA SER A 49 -0.14 17.75 -7.21
C SER A 49 0.25 16.36 -6.68
N VAL A 50 -0.23 15.30 -7.34
CA VAL A 50 -0.05 13.92 -6.87
C VAL A 50 1.42 13.49 -6.82
N ASP A 51 2.22 13.95 -7.78
CA ASP A 51 3.67 13.80 -7.80
C ASP A 51 4.33 14.51 -6.63
N GLY A 52 3.95 15.76 -6.34
CA GLY A 52 4.47 16.51 -5.19
C GLY A 52 4.06 15.89 -3.85
N TRP A 53 2.88 15.27 -3.77
CA TRP A 53 2.43 14.55 -2.59
C TRP A 53 3.25 13.27 -2.36
N ILE A 54 3.48 12.48 -3.42
CA ILE A 54 4.31 11.26 -3.36
C ILE A 54 5.75 11.63 -2.98
N GLU A 55 6.34 12.64 -3.63
CA GLU A 55 7.71 13.10 -3.31
C GLU A 55 7.83 13.52 -1.84
N ARG A 56 6.84 14.28 -1.34
CA ARG A 56 6.83 14.70 0.07
C ARG A 56 6.69 13.51 1.03
N GLY A 57 5.87 12.53 0.70
CA GLY A 57 5.67 11.33 1.51
C GLY A 57 6.89 10.41 1.55
N LEU A 58 7.66 10.34 0.48
CA LEU A 58 8.87 9.52 0.36
C LEU A 58 10.17 10.26 0.77
N ARG A 59 10.08 11.55 1.11
CA ARG A 59 11.23 12.36 1.52
C ARG A 59 11.92 11.90 2.81
N PRO A 60 11.21 11.41 3.85
CA PRO A 60 11.87 10.95 5.07
C PRO A 60 12.87 9.82 4.79
N VAL A 61 14.04 9.90 5.43
CA VAL A 61 15.17 8.96 5.19
C VAL A 61 14.86 7.51 5.57
N ASN A 62 13.87 7.29 6.42
CA ASN A 62 13.43 5.97 6.87
C ASN A 62 12.25 5.41 6.05
N ILE A 63 11.83 6.08 4.97
CA ILE A 63 10.78 5.60 4.07
C ILE A 63 11.42 5.23 2.74
N GLN A 64 11.27 3.96 2.35
CA GLN A 64 11.76 3.47 1.07
C GLN A 64 10.61 3.17 0.11
N CYS A 65 10.74 3.59 -1.15
CA CYS A 65 9.88 3.12 -2.22
C CYS A 65 10.45 1.82 -2.80
N LEU A 66 9.73 0.71 -2.66
CA LEU A 66 10.17 -0.61 -3.14
C LEU A 66 9.79 -0.80 -4.61
N PRO A 67 10.75 -1.04 -5.51
CA PRO A 67 10.48 -1.22 -6.93
C PRO A 67 9.83 -2.58 -7.20
N LEU A 68 9.09 -2.67 -8.29
CA LEU A 68 8.68 -3.96 -8.83
C LEU A 68 9.86 -4.60 -9.58
N ASN A 69 9.99 -5.91 -9.46
CA ASN A 69 10.92 -6.74 -10.22
C ASN A 69 10.21 -7.99 -10.76
N GLU A 70 10.90 -8.78 -11.56
CA GLU A 70 10.37 -9.99 -12.18
C GLU A 70 9.82 -11.01 -11.17
N ARG A 71 10.46 -11.15 -10.01
CA ARG A 71 10.04 -12.09 -8.96
C ARG A 71 8.72 -11.68 -8.34
N ILE A 72 8.58 -10.40 -8.01
CA ILE A 72 7.34 -9.81 -7.49
C ILE A 72 6.21 -10.02 -8.49
N LEU A 73 6.45 -9.78 -9.78
CA LEU A 73 5.43 -9.92 -10.83
C LEU A 73 4.98 -11.38 -11.00
N VAL A 74 5.93 -12.33 -11.03
CA VAL A 74 5.62 -13.76 -11.12
C VAL A 74 4.86 -14.24 -9.89
N LEU A 75 5.31 -13.86 -8.69
CA LEU A 75 4.65 -14.21 -7.44
C LEU A 75 3.21 -13.65 -7.42
N ALA A 76 3.01 -12.38 -7.75
CA ALA A 76 1.69 -11.74 -7.80
C ALA A 76 0.71 -12.45 -8.74
N ALA A 77 1.20 -12.97 -9.87
CA ALA A 77 0.39 -13.74 -10.82
C ALA A 77 0.06 -15.16 -10.33
N SER A 78 0.88 -15.72 -9.43
CA SER A 78 0.67 -17.05 -8.85
C SER A 78 -0.22 -17.07 -7.60
N LEU A 79 -0.41 -15.91 -6.96
CA LEU A 79 -1.27 -15.78 -5.78
C LEU A 79 -2.75 -16.06 -6.13
N PRO A 80 -3.53 -16.63 -5.20
CA PRO A 80 -4.96 -16.81 -5.39
C PRO A 80 -5.69 -15.51 -5.75
N ALA A 81 -6.76 -15.59 -6.53
CA ALA A 81 -7.49 -14.42 -6.99
C ALA A 81 -8.58 -13.96 -5.99
N HIS A 82 -8.21 -13.70 -4.72
CA HIS A 82 -9.15 -13.14 -3.74
C HIS A 82 -9.46 -11.66 -4.05
N HIS A 83 -8.44 -10.91 -4.50
CA HIS A 83 -8.60 -9.57 -5.07
C HIS A 83 -8.83 -9.64 -6.56
N ARG A 84 -9.76 -8.81 -7.05
CA ARG A 84 -9.96 -8.60 -8.49
C ARG A 84 -8.89 -7.70 -9.09
N ASP A 85 -8.38 -6.74 -8.31
CA ASP A 85 -7.34 -5.83 -8.78
C ASP A 85 -5.97 -6.54 -8.75
N PRO A 86 -5.22 -6.57 -9.87
CA PRO A 86 -3.85 -7.07 -9.85
C PRO A 86 -2.89 -6.23 -9.00
N ALA A 87 -3.18 -4.95 -8.74
CA ALA A 87 -2.34 -4.08 -7.91
C ALA A 87 -2.22 -4.59 -6.47
N ASP A 88 -3.31 -5.04 -5.87
CA ASP A 88 -3.31 -5.59 -4.50
C ASP A 88 -2.40 -6.81 -4.39
N ARG A 89 -2.47 -7.73 -5.38
CA ARG A 89 -1.57 -8.89 -5.40
C ARG A 89 -0.12 -8.52 -5.64
N MET A 90 0.16 -7.43 -6.37
CA MET A 90 1.52 -6.89 -6.48
C MET A 90 2.01 -6.29 -5.15
N ILE A 91 1.13 -5.65 -4.36
CA ILE A 91 1.48 -5.17 -3.01
C ILE A 91 1.82 -6.37 -2.10
N ILE A 92 0.99 -7.41 -2.09
CA ILE A 92 1.22 -8.64 -1.32
C ILE A 92 2.55 -9.29 -1.72
N ALA A 93 2.77 -9.49 -3.02
CA ALA A 93 4.01 -10.07 -3.52
C ALA A 93 5.24 -9.22 -3.21
N THR A 94 5.11 -7.88 -3.22
CA THR A 94 6.19 -6.97 -2.79
C THR A 94 6.53 -7.20 -1.32
N ALA A 95 5.52 -7.29 -0.46
CA ALA A 95 5.74 -7.54 0.96
C ALA A 95 6.43 -8.90 1.21
N ILE A 96 5.99 -9.95 0.52
CA ILE A 96 6.57 -11.29 0.64
C ILE A 96 8.02 -11.34 0.14
N GLU A 97 8.33 -10.81 -1.05
CA GLU A 97 9.70 -10.84 -1.61
C GLU A 97 10.70 -10.08 -0.72
N HIS A 98 10.23 -9.03 -0.03
CA HIS A 98 11.05 -8.22 0.87
C HIS A 98 11.01 -8.68 2.34
N ASP A 99 10.35 -9.81 2.65
CA ASP A 99 10.10 -10.31 4.01
C ASP A 99 9.48 -9.26 4.96
N ALA A 100 8.75 -8.30 4.38
CA ALA A 100 8.19 -7.15 5.07
C ALA A 100 6.80 -7.47 5.64
N ALA A 101 6.50 -6.85 6.77
CA ALA A 101 5.16 -6.87 7.31
C ALA A 101 4.28 -5.85 6.59
N LEU A 102 3.16 -6.31 6.04
CA LEU A 102 2.23 -5.46 5.30
C LEU A 102 1.22 -4.85 6.25
N LEU A 103 1.01 -3.54 6.12
CA LEU A 103 -0.03 -2.80 6.82
C LEU A 103 -1.21 -2.52 5.88
N SER A 104 -2.40 -3.02 6.17
CA SER A 104 -3.60 -2.76 5.36
C SER A 104 -4.88 -2.72 6.19
N LEU A 105 -5.82 -1.83 5.83
CA LEU A 105 -7.19 -1.83 6.41
C LEU A 105 -8.18 -2.65 5.56
N ASP A 106 -7.71 -3.31 4.52
CA ASP A 106 -8.53 -4.19 3.69
C ASP A 106 -8.49 -5.62 4.24
N ALA A 107 -9.63 -6.05 4.78
CA ALA A 107 -9.80 -7.37 5.37
C ALA A 107 -9.54 -8.53 4.37
N THR A 108 -9.67 -8.31 3.06
CA THR A 108 -9.38 -9.36 2.05
C THR A 108 -7.91 -9.79 2.04
N PHE A 109 -6.99 -8.99 2.57
CA PHE A 109 -5.58 -9.39 2.70
C PHE A 109 -5.38 -10.58 3.66
N SER A 110 -6.28 -10.77 4.64
CA SER A 110 -6.23 -11.90 5.57
C SER A 110 -6.39 -13.26 4.87
N ASP A 111 -7.13 -13.31 3.76
CA ASP A 111 -7.32 -14.53 2.95
C ASP A 111 -6.00 -15.07 2.36
N TYR A 112 -4.98 -14.21 2.22
CA TYR A 112 -3.66 -14.60 1.72
C TYR A 112 -2.70 -15.01 2.82
N ALA A 113 -2.87 -14.52 4.05
CA ALA A 113 -1.94 -14.74 5.14
C ALA A 113 -1.75 -16.24 5.44
N ALA A 114 -2.83 -17.01 5.37
CA ALA A 114 -2.81 -18.45 5.61
C ALA A 114 -2.08 -19.27 4.53
N SER A 115 -1.93 -18.74 3.31
CA SER A 115 -1.51 -19.51 2.13
C SER A 115 -0.22 -19.03 1.45
N SER A 116 0.27 -17.83 1.78
CA SER A 116 1.34 -17.16 1.02
C SER A 116 2.58 -16.75 1.82
N GLY A 117 2.57 -16.92 3.14
CA GLY A 117 3.67 -16.43 4.01
C GLY A 117 3.63 -14.92 4.27
N LEU A 118 2.56 -14.23 3.85
CA LEU A 118 2.34 -12.81 4.13
C LEU A 118 2.25 -12.55 5.65
N LYS A 119 3.13 -11.68 6.15
CA LYS A 119 3.03 -11.11 7.50
C LYS A 119 2.11 -9.90 7.46
N LEU A 120 0.87 -10.03 7.93
CA LEU A 120 -0.11 -8.94 7.95
C LEU A 120 -0.14 -8.28 9.33
N ILE A 121 0.03 -6.96 9.35
CA ILE A 121 -0.27 -6.11 10.50
C ILE A 121 -1.59 -5.43 10.13
N VAL A 122 -2.61 -5.66 10.95
CA VAL A 122 -4.00 -5.13 10.88
C VAL A 122 -5.02 -6.09 10.26
N GLU A 123 -6.05 -6.35 11.08
CA GLU A 123 -7.38 -6.90 10.77
C GLU A 123 -8.43 -5.77 10.85
#